data_AF-A0AAU1KST0-F1
#
_entry.id   AF-A0AAU1KST0-F1
#
_cell.length_a   1.000
_cell.length_b   1.000
_cell.length_c   1.000
_cell.angle_alpha   90.00
_cell.angle_beta   90.00
_cell.angle_gamma   90.00
#
_symmetry.space_group_name_H-M   'P 1'
#
loop_
_entity.id
_entity.type
_entity.pdbx_description
1 polymer ?
#
loop_
_entity_poly.entity_id
_entity_poly.type
_entity_poly.pdbx_seq_one_letter_code
_entity_poly.pdbx_strand_id
1 'polypeptide(L)'
;MNGKPSLREYIDRYAAGEIPRDEALATIAAWDFEEEWFDPAHTAPTHQDNTLAVVDQARGLGKLAPEDIEVIRERLKRRGF
;
A
#
# COMPACT_ATOMS: atom_id res chain seq x y z
N MET A 1 -7.27 17.04 13.30
CA MET A 1 -6.32 15.95 12.96
C MET A 1 -6.43 15.73 11.46
N ASN A 2 -5.55 16.35 10.67
CA ASN A 2 -5.47 16.07 9.23
C ASN A 2 -4.39 15.00 9.04
N GLY A 3 -4.67 13.79 9.53
CA GLY A 3 -3.82 12.63 9.26
C GLY A 3 -4.19 12.07 7.91
N LYS A 4 -3.25 12.02 6.96
CA LYS A 4 -3.45 11.24 5.74
C LYS A 4 -3.81 9.80 6.14
N PRO A 5 -4.79 9.16 5.48
CA PRO A 5 -5.13 7.77 5.77
C PRO A 5 -3.91 6.86 5.56
N SER A 6 -3.73 5.86 6.43
CA SER A 6 -2.64 4.87 6.35
C SER A 6 -2.98 3.78 5.32
N LEU A 7 -2.12 3.58 4.32
CA LEU A 7 -2.24 2.46 3.36
C LEU A 7 -2.09 1.13 4.09
N ARG A 8 -1.26 1.06 5.13
CA ARG A 8 -1.07 -0.16 5.92
C ARG A 8 -2.38 -0.55 6.61
N GLU A 9 -3.02 0.39 7.31
CA GLU A 9 -4.32 0.13 7.95
C GLU A 9 -5.39 -0.25 6.92
N TYR A 10 -5.38 0.38 5.74
CA TYR A 10 -6.32 0.05 4.67
C TYR A 10 -6.12 -1.38 4.14
N ILE A 11 -4.87 -1.78 3.90
CA ILE A 11 -4.52 -3.15 3.49
C ILE A 11 -4.92 -4.15 4.58
N ASP A 12 -4.76 -3.80 5.86
CA ASP A 12 -5.15 -4.68 6.97
C ASP A 12 -6.65 -4.95 6.97
N ARG A 13 -7.47 -3.93 6.69
CA ARG A 13 -8.93 -4.08 6.55
C ARG A 13 -9.31 -4.92 5.34
N TYR A 14 -8.62 -4.75 4.22
CA TYR A 14 -8.80 -5.63 3.05
C TYR A 14 -8.46 -7.09 3.41
N ALA A 15 -7.32 -7.33 4.05
CA ALA A 15 -6.90 -8.67 4.47
C ALA A 15 -7.85 -9.31 5.49
N ALA A 16 -8.52 -8.50 6.32
CA ALA A 16 -9.60 -8.93 7.22
C ALA A 16 -10.92 -9.26 6.50
N GLY A 17 -11.02 -9.02 5.19
CA GLY A 17 -12.22 -9.25 4.38
C GLY A 17 -13.28 -8.16 4.49
N GLU A 18 -12.93 -7.00 5.06
CA GLU A 18 -13.87 -5.88 5.23
C GLU A 18 -14.11 -5.08 3.95
N ILE A 19 -13.23 -5.23 2.96
CA ILE A 19 -13.24 -4.45 1.72
C ILE A 19 -13.28 -5.41 0.53
N PRO A 20 -14.19 -5.21 -0.44
CA PRO A 20 -14.21 -6.01 -1.67
C PRO A 20 -12.89 -5.91 -2.42
N ARG A 21 -12.45 -7.04 -3.01
CA ARG A 21 -11.16 -7.13 -3.72
C ARG A 21 -10.97 -6.03 -4.76
N ASP A 22 -11.90 -5.88 -5.71
CA ASP A 22 -11.71 -4.92 -6.81
C ASP A 22 -11.61 -3.46 -6.31
N GLU A 23 -12.41 -3.12 -5.29
CA GLU A 23 -12.38 -1.82 -4.59
C GLU A 23 -11.04 -1.60 -3.89
N ALA A 24 -10.54 -2.62 -3.17
CA ALA A 24 -9.26 -2.55 -2.48
C ALA A 24 -8.12 -2.32 -3.48
N LEU A 25 -8.05 -3.12 -4.55
CA LEU A 25 -6.99 -3.00 -5.56
C LEU A 25 -7.07 -1.68 -6.34
N ALA A 26 -8.28 -1.14 -6.56
CA ALA A 26 -8.47 0.14 -7.23
C ALA A 26 -7.95 1.27 -6.34
N THR A 27 -8.33 1.23 -5.06
CA THR A 27 -7.95 2.24 -4.08
C THR A 27 -6.46 2.22 -3.80
N ILE A 28 -5.86 1.05 -3.60
CA ILE A 28 -4.40 0.90 -3.41
C ILE A 28 -3.63 1.41 -4.62
N ALA A 29 -4.04 1.04 -5.84
CA ALA A 29 -3.37 1.54 -7.06
C ALA A 29 -3.61 3.04 -7.30
N ALA A 30 -4.71 3.59 -6.77
CA ALA A 30 -5.03 5.00 -6.81
C ALA A 30 -4.35 5.82 -5.69
N TRP A 31 -3.72 5.16 -4.71
CA TRP A 31 -3.11 5.83 -3.57
C TRP A 31 -2.00 6.81 -4.00
N ASP A 32 -1.89 7.91 -3.26
CA ASP A 32 -0.81 8.89 -3.43
C ASP A 32 0.45 8.34 -2.74
N PHE A 33 1.26 7.63 -3.52
CA PHE A 33 2.49 7.03 -3.04
C PHE A 33 3.56 8.10 -2.78
N GLU A 34 4.16 8.06 -1.59
CA GLU A 34 5.32 8.87 -1.24
C GLU A 34 6.62 8.15 -1.61
N GLU A 35 7.66 8.94 -1.87
CA GLU A 35 9.00 8.42 -2.07
C GLU A 35 9.50 7.81 -0.74
N GLU A 36 10.08 6.62 -0.83
CA GLU A 36 10.71 5.99 0.32
C GLU A 36 12.00 6.76 0.65
N TRP A 37 12.03 7.43 1.80
CA TRP A 37 13.24 8.07 2.30
C TRP A 37 13.85 7.21 3.39
N PHE A 38 15.04 6.67 3.12
CA PHE A 38 15.85 6.01 4.12
C PHE A 38 16.67 7.04 4.89
N ASP A 39 16.25 7.38 6.12
CA ASP A 39 17.08 8.15 7.05
C ASP A 39 17.81 7.17 7.99
N PRO A 40 19.15 7.02 7.89
CA PRO A 40 19.94 6.14 8.75
C PRO A 40 19.84 6.48 10.26
N ALA A 41 19.41 7.69 10.62
CA ALA A 41 19.22 8.11 12.01
C ALA A 41 17.81 7.83 12.55
N HIS A 42 16.86 7.45 11.70
CA HIS A 42 15.49 7.14 12.11
C HIS A 42 15.32 5.63 12.38
N THR A 43 15.31 5.26 13.66
CA THR A 43 15.10 3.89 14.14
C THR A 43 13.61 3.47 14.20
N ALA A 44 12.67 4.34 13.79
CA ALA A 44 11.23 4.07 13.82
C ALA A 44 10.56 4.50 12.50
N PRO A 45 9.51 3.79 12.02
CA PRO A 45 8.80 4.18 10.81
C PRO A 45 8.13 5.53 11.02
N THR A 46 8.52 6.54 10.24
CA THR A 46 7.95 7.89 10.31
C THR A 46 6.91 8.04 9.22
N HIS A 47 5.61 7.90 9.51
CA HIS A 47 4.50 8.32 8.63
C HIS A 47 4.44 7.78 7.18
N GLN A 48 5.41 6.97 6.73
CA GLN A 48 5.60 6.40 5.39
C GLN A 48 4.68 5.20 5.13
N ASP A 49 3.50 5.25 5.70
CA ASP A 49 2.46 4.25 5.53
C ASP A 49 1.75 4.40 4.18
N ASN A 50 2.37 5.05 3.19
CA ASN A 50 1.88 5.20 1.82
C ASN A 50 3.01 5.06 0.81
N THR A 51 3.90 4.08 0.97
CA THR A 51 4.99 3.80 0.04
C THR A 51 4.79 2.46 -0.68
N LEU A 52 5.51 2.24 -1.78
CA LEU A 52 5.52 0.93 -2.44
C LEU A 52 6.12 -0.17 -1.55
N ALA A 53 7.00 0.20 -0.61
CA ALA A 53 7.54 -0.72 0.39
C ALA A 53 6.43 -1.28 1.30
N VAL A 54 5.38 -0.52 1.61
CA VAL A 54 4.22 -1.03 2.37
C VAL A 54 3.46 -2.10 1.58
N VAL A 55 3.32 -1.92 0.27
CA VAL A 55 2.67 -2.91 -0.60
C VAL A 55 3.51 -4.19 -0.68
N ASP A 56 4.84 -4.08 -0.81
CA ASP A 56 5.72 -5.24 -0.85
C ASP A 56 5.81 -5.95 0.52
N GLN A 57 5.82 -5.20 1.61
CA GLN A 57 5.71 -5.75 2.97
C GLN A 57 4.39 -6.51 3.15
N ALA A 58 3.27 -5.94 2.71
CA ALA A 58 1.96 -6.60 2.78
C ALA A 58 1.92 -7.91 2.00
N ARG A 59 2.56 -7.97 0.84
CA ARG A 59 2.78 -9.22 0.10
C ARG A 59 3.58 -10.22 0.93
N GLY A 60 4.72 -9.80 1.50
CA GLY A 60 5.57 -10.66 2.34
C GLY A 60 4.85 -11.22 3.57
N LEU A 61 3.87 -10.48 4.09
CA LEU A 61 3.01 -10.88 5.20
C LEU A 61 1.77 -11.69 4.78
N GLY A 62 1.56 -11.94 3.49
CA GLY A 62 0.40 -12.67 2.97
C GLY A 62 -0.93 -11.89 3.02
N LYS A 63 -0.88 -10.57 3.25
CA LYS A 63 -2.06 -9.69 3.26
C LYS A 63 -2.55 -9.34 1.85
N LEU A 64 -1.66 -9.46 0.86
CA LEU A 64 -1.97 -9.33 -0.56
C LEU A 64 -1.55 -10.62 -1.28
N ALA A 65 -2.45 -11.17 -2.10
CA ALA A 65 -2.12 -12.32 -2.92
C ALA A 65 -1.16 -11.93 -4.07
N PRO A 66 -0.39 -12.86 -4.64
CA PRO A 66 0.45 -12.58 -5.81
C PRO A 66 -0.34 -11.95 -6.97
N GLU A 67 -1.57 -12.40 -7.20
CA GLU A 67 -2.47 -11.89 -8.23
C GLU A 67 -2.95 -10.47 -7.95
N ASP A 68 -3.08 -10.09 -6.67
CA ASP A 68 -3.44 -8.73 -6.26
C ASP A 68 -2.33 -7.75 -6.62
N ILE A 69 -1.07 -8.17 -6.38
CA ILE A 69 0.12 -7.38 -6.70
C ILE A 69 0.22 -7.12 -8.20
N GLU A 70 -0.01 -8.13 -9.03
CA GLU A 70 0.01 -7.95 -10.48
C GLU A 70 -1.07 -6.97 -10.95
N VAL A 71 -2.29 -7.05 -10.40
CA VAL A 71 -3.36 -6.08 -10.72
C VAL A 71 -2.98 -4.66 -10.29
N ILE A 72 -2.42 -4.49 -9.09
CA ILE A 72 -1.96 -3.18 -8.60
C ILE A 72 -0.86 -2.63 -9.51
N ARG A 73 0.14 -3.44 -9.87
CA ARG A 73 1.25 -3.07 -10.78
C ARG A 73 0.73 -2.65 -12.15
N GLU A 74 -0.17 -3.41 -12.75
CA GLU A 74 -0.74 -3.07 -14.05
C GLU A 74 -1.53 -1.76 -14.01
N ARG A 75 -2.25 -1.49 -12.92
CA ARG A 75 -2.96 -0.21 -12.72
C ARG A 75 -1.99 0.97 -12.53
N LEU A 76 -0.90 0.77 -11.78
CA LEU A 76 0.15 1.78 -11.60
C LEU A 76 0.86 2.13 -12.91
N LYS A 77 1.25 1.12 -13.71
CA LYS A 77 1.85 1.32 -15.04
C LYS A 77 0.94 2.16 -15.95
N ARG A 78 -0.37 1.88 -15.95
CA ARG A 78 -1.36 2.65 -16.74
C ARG A 78 -1.48 4.10 -16.28
N ARG A 79 -1.15 4.40 -15.02
CA ARG A 79 -1.14 5.74 -14.43
C ARG A 79 0.20 6.48 -14.66
N GLY A 80 1.22 5.79 -15.17
CA GLY A 80 2.55 6.36 -15.40
C GLY A 80 3.48 6.31 -14.19
N PHE A 81 3.22 5.41 -13.23
CA PHE A 81 4.12 5.05 -12.13
C PHE A 81 5.01 3.87 -12.51
#